data_AF-A0A2S3W9J8-F1
#
_entry.id   AF-A0A2S3W9J8-F1
#
_cell.length_a   1.000
_cell.length_b   1.000
_cell.length_c   1.000
_cell.angle_alpha   90.00
_cell.angle_beta   90.00
_cell.angle_gamma   90.00
#
_symmetry.space_group_name_H-M   'P 1'
#
loop_
_entity.id
_entity.type
_entity.pdbx_description
1 polymer ?
#
loop_
_entity_poly.entity_id
_entity_poly.type
_entity_poly.pdbx_seq_one_letter_code
_entity_poly.pdbx_strand_id
1 'polypeptide(L)'
;MRKGQQGITLLEVVLGMLVLALGLFAAAALQVKALQATASARQHSQATYLVQSLLEQARAGGSVEDSGQWQAQIRLALGAQAEGWVQSSGSSLKVIVDWPDARDPEHQGVSLQGWP
;
A
#
# COMPACT_ATOMS: atom_id res chain seq x y z
N MET A 1 -30.12 -47.58 27.36
CA MET A 1 -30.95 -46.87 26.35
C MET A 1 -30.06 -46.51 25.18
N ARG A 2 -30.26 -47.08 23.98
CA ARG A 2 -29.44 -46.79 22.79
C ARG A 2 -30.09 -45.62 22.04
N LYS A 3 -29.42 -44.46 21.94
CA LYS A 3 -29.88 -43.35 21.09
C LYS A 3 -29.85 -43.84 19.64
N GLY A 4 -31.00 -43.82 18.96
CA GLY A 4 -31.13 -44.23 17.57
C GLY A 4 -30.32 -43.30 16.67
N GLN A 5 -29.52 -43.89 15.77
CA GLN A 5 -28.76 -43.16 14.77
C GLN A 5 -29.75 -42.59 13.74
N GLN A 6 -29.92 -41.27 13.72
CA GLN A 6 -30.70 -40.60 12.68
C GLN A 6 -29.84 -40.47 11.43
N GLY A 7 -30.34 -40.97 10.30
CA GLY A 7 -29.68 -40.81 9.00
C GLY A 7 -29.70 -39.35 8.54
N ILE A 8 -28.66 -38.94 7.83
CA ILE A 8 -28.57 -37.61 7.22
C ILE A 8 -29.57 -37.53 6.06
N THR A 9 -30.25 -36.39 5.92
CA THR A 9 -31.19 -36.18 4.80
C THR A 9 -30.44 -35.61 3.58
N LEU A 10 -30.95 -35.85 2.37
CA LEU A 10 -30.37 -35.27 1.15
C LEU A 10 -30.44 -33.73 1.15
N LEU A 11 -31.49 -33.18 1.76
CA LEU A 11 -31.67 -31.73 1.94
C LEU A 11 -30.55 -31.13 2.81
N GLU A 12 -30.14 -31.82 3.87
CA GLU A 12 -29.09 -31.37 4.77
C GLU A 12 -27.73 -31.29 4.07
N VAL A 13 -27.43 -32.25 3.20
CA VAL A 13 -26.21 -32.21 2.39
C VAL A 13 -26.23 -31.04 1.40
N VAL A 14 -27.37 -30.81 0.72
CA VAL A 14 -27.50 -29.71 -0.24
C VAL A 14 -27.39 -28.34 0.44
N LEU A 15 -28.02 -28.17 1.61
CA LEU A 15 -27.88 -26.96 2.42
C LEU A 15 -26.44 -26.79 2.92
N GLY A 16 -25.79 -27.88 3.34
CA GLY A 16 -24.39 -27.87 3.74
C GLY A 16 -23.47 -27.43 2.60
N MET A 17 -23.65 -27.99 1.40
CA MET A 17 -22.90 -27.59 0.20
C MET A 17 -23.16 -26.13 -0.19
N LEU A 18 -24.40 -25.64 -0.05
CA LEU A 18 -24.74 -24.23 -0.29
C LEU A 18 -23.98 -23.31 0.67
N VAL A 19 -24.02 -23.60 1.98
CA VAL A 19 -23.31 -22.81 2.99
C VAL A 19 -21.80 -22.86 2.76
N LEU A 20 -21.25 -24.03 2.44
CA LEU A 20 -19.82 -24.20 2.12
C LEU A 20 -19.40 -23.38 0.89
N ALA A 21 -20.19 -23.42 -0.18
CA ALA A 21 -19.93 -22.65 -1.39
C ALA A 21 -19.89 -21.16 -1.07
N LEU A 22 -20.91 -20.63 -0.38
CA LEU A 22 -20.97 -19.23 0.05
C LEU A 22 -19.76 -18.84 0.92
N GLY A 23 -19.39 -19.71 1.87
CA GLY A 23 -18.22 -19.49 2.72
C GLY A 23 -16.91 -19.41 1.93
N LEU A 24 -16.74 -20.29 0.94
CA LEU A 24 -15.54 -20.29 0.09
C LEU A 24 -15.47 -19.04 -0.80
N PHE A 25 -16.59 -18.59 -1.36
CA PHE A 25 -16.65 -17.33 -2.12
C PHE A 25 -16.34 -16.12 -1.24
N ALA A 26 -16.88 -16.07 -0.02
CA ALA A 26 -16.59 -15.00 0.93
C ALA A 26 -15.09 -14.98 1.30
N ALA A 27 -14.49 -16.16 1.54
CA ALA A 27 -13.07 -16.28 1.82
C ALA A 27 -12.21 -15.83 0.63
N ALA A 28 -12.56 -16.21 -0.60
CA ALA A 28 -11.85 -15.78 -1.81
C ALA A 28 -11.92 -14.26 -2.01
N ALA A 29 -13.10 -13.65 -1.79
CA ALA A 29 -13.25 -12.21 -1.84
C ALA A 29 -12.36 -11.50 -0.79
N LEU A 30 -12.26 -12.07 0.41
CA LEU A 30 -11.39 -11.55 1.46
C LEU A 30 -9.90 -11.72 1.10
N GLN A 31 -9.52 -12.84 0.48
CA GLN A 31 -8.16 -13.06 -0.03
C GLN A 31 -7.77 -12.02 -1.08
N VAL A 32 -8.65 -11.69 -2.02
CA VAL A 32 -8.41 -10.62 -3.00
C VAL A 32 -8.20 -9.27 -2.30
N LYS A 33 -9.03 -8.93 -1.32
CA LYS A 33 -8.86 -7.69 -0.53
C LYS A 33 -7.54 -7.69 0.24
N ALA A 34 -7.14 -8.82 0.81
CA ALA A 34 -5.87 -8.95 1.51
C ALA A 34 -4.67 -8.73 0.56
N LEU A 35 -4.70 -9.31 -0.64
CA LEU A 35 -3.68 -9.08 -1.67
C LEU A 35 -3.57 -7.61 -2.05
N GLN A 36 -4.70 -6.93 -2.26
CA GLN A 36 -4.74 -5.49 -2.54
C GLN A 36 -4.17 -4.67 -1.38
N ALA A 37 -4.55 -5.00 -0.14
CA ALA A 37 -4.03 -4.34 1.06
C ALA A 37 -2.51 -4.51 1.18
N THR A 38 -1.97 -5.72 0.99
CA THR A 38 -0.54 -5.98 1.00
C THR A 38 0.21 -5.28 -0.14
N ALA A 39 -0.38 -5.18 -1.33
CA ALA A 39 0.22 -4.45 -2.44
C ALA A 39 0.37 -2.94 -2.13
N SER A 40 -0.68 -2.30 -1.62
CA SER A 40 -0.63 -0.89 -1.22
C SER A 40 0.32 -0.64 -0.06
N ALA A 41 0.31 -1.50 0.98
CA ALA A 41 1.26 -1.39 2.08
C ALA A 41 2.72 -1.44 1.59
N ARG A 42 3.03 -2.34 0.64
CA ARG A 42 4.37 -2.41 0.01
C ARG A 42 4.73 -1.14 -0.75
N GLN A 43 3.79 -0.54 -1.48
CA GLN A 43 4.01 0.71 -2.22
C GLN A 43 4.26 1.87 -1.27
N HIS A 44 3.47 1.98 -0.20
CA HIS A 44 3.65 3.00 0.84
C HIS A 44 4.99 2.85 1.57
N SER A 45 5.39 1.63 1.93
CA SER A 45 6.72 1.37 2.49
C SER A 45 7.84 1.82 1.55
N GLN A 46 7.75 1.49 0.26
CA GLN A 46 8.72 1.92 -0.75
C GLN A 46 8.80 3.45 -0.87
N ALA A 47 7.65 4.14 -0.90
CA ALA A 47 7.60 5.61 -0.89
C ALA A 47 8.31 6.18 0.34
N THR A 48 7.98 5.64 1.52
CA THR A 48 8.56 6.10 2.79
C THR A 48 10.07 5.89 2.79
N TYR A 49 10.57 4.74 2.34
CA TYR A 49 12.00 4.47 2.21
C TYR A 49 12.71 5.49 1.29
N LEU A 50 12.12 5.82 0.14
CA LEU A 50 12.69 6.82 -0.78
C LEU A 50 12.73 8.22 -0.18
N VAL A 51 11.68 8.65 0.54
CA VAL A 51 11.66 9.95 1.21
C VAL A 51 12.70 10.00 2.34
N GLN A 52 12.76 8.94 3.17
CA GLN A 52 13.75 8.85 4.25
C GLN A 52 15.19 8.88 3.71
N SER A 53 15.43 8.26 2.55
CA SER A 53 16.75 8.27 1.92
C SER A 53 17.21 9.66 1.48
N LEU A 54 16.29 10.54 1.07
CA LEU A 54 16.62 11.95 0.78
C LEU A 54 16.86 12.76 2.03
N LEU A 55 16.03 12.55 3.06
CA LEU A 55 16.18 13.26 4.31
C LEU A 55 17.56 12.97 4.93
N GLU A 56 18.01 11.72 4.85
CA GLU A 56 19.33 11.33 5.32
C GLU A 56 20.45 11.94 4.46
N GLN A 57 20.29 12.00 3.13
CA GLN A 57 21.25 12.68 2.25
C GLN A 57 21.37 14.19 2.56
N ALA A 58 20.24 14.86 2.79
CA ALA A 58 20.21 16.28 3.16
C ALA A 58 20.87 16.53 4.53
N ARG A 59 20.62 15.66 5.52
CA ARG A 59 21.24 15.73 6.85
C ARG A 59 22.75 15.45 6.81
N ALA A 60 23.19 14.54 5.95
CA ALA A 60 24.61 14.25 5.74
C ALA A 60 25.39 15.40 5.08
N GLY A 61 24.74 16.55 4.82
CA GLY A 61 25.34 17.70 4.14
C GLY A 61 25.45 17.51 2.63
N GLY A 62 24.79 16.50 2.07
CA GLY A 62 24.67 16.31 0.63
C GLY A 62 23.76 17.38 0.04
N SER A 63 24.26 18.14 -0.93
CA SER A 63 23.42 18.84 -1.89
C SER A 63 22.47 17.83 -2.52
N VAL A 64 21.20 18.22 -2.75
CA VAL A 64 20.29 17.49 -3.65
C VAL A 64 20.79 17.68 -5.08
N GLU A 65 22.04 17.29 -5.33
CA GLU A 65 22.80 17.52 -6.56
C GLU A 65 22.27 16.63 -7.70
N ASP A 66 21.40 15.67 -7.35
CA ASP A 66 20.76 14.79 -8.31
C ASP A 66 19.26 14.62 -8.09
N SER A 67 18.56 15.76 -7.97
CA SER A 67 17.10 15.83 -8.03
C SER A 67 16.52 15.06 -9.23
N GLY A 68 17.25 15.02 -10.35
CA GLY A 68 16.91 14.24 -11.54
C GLY A 68 16.95 12.72 -11.34
N GLN A 69 18.05 12.17 -10.79
CA GLN A 69 18.14 10.73 -10.50
C GLN A 69 17.14 10.30 -9.42
N TRP A 70 16.93 11.11 -8.39
CA TRP A 70 15.93 10.78 -7.36
C TRP A 70 14.51 10.79 -7.94
N GLN A 71 14.18 11.75 -8.80
CA GLN A 71 12.88 11.77 -9.46
C GLN A 71 12.68 10.57 -10.41
N ALA A 72 13.75 10.12 -11.08
CA ALA A 72 13.70 8.88 -11.85
C ALA A 72 13.43 7.65 -10.96
N GLN A 73 14.02 7.58 -9.77
CA GLN A 73 13.78 6.49 -8.80
C GLN A 73 12.35 6.50 -8.26
N ILE A 74 11.79 7.68 -7.95
CA ILE A 74 10.38 7.81 -7.58
C ILE A 74 9.49 7.30 -8.71
N ARG A 75 9.73 7.73 -9.96
CA ARG A 75 8.92 7.29 -11.10
C ARG A 75 8.99 5.78 -11.36
N LEU A 76 10.14 5.16 -11.09
CA LEU A 76 10.32 3.72 -11.22
C LEU A 76 9.59 2.95 -10.10
N ALA A 77 9.62 3.46 -8.87
CA ALA A 77 9.07 2.76 -7.69
C ALA A 77 7.57 3.02 -7.46
N LEU A 78 7.09 4.23 -7.77
CA LEU A 78 5.74 4.70 -7.46
C LEU A 78 4.88 4.93 -8.70
N GLY A 79 5.47 4.84 -9.90
CA GLY A 79 4.78 4.98 -11.18
C GLY A 79 5.21 6.23 -11.95
N ALA A 80 5.09 6.20 -13.28
CA ALA A 80 5.63 7.22 -14.17
C ALA A 80 5.08 8.65 -13.93
N GLN A 81 3.94 8.76 -13.25
CA GLN A 81 3.30 10.03 -12.90
C GLN A 81 3.64 10.52 -11.48
N ALA A 82 4.47 9.79 -10.72
CA ALA A 82 4.91 10.25 -9.42
C ALA A 82 5.84 11.47 -9.56
N GLU A 83 5.53 12.51 -8.80
CA GLU A 83 6.22 13.80 -8.84
C GLU A 83 6.70 14.18 -7.43
N GLY A 84 7.98 14.50 -7.30
CA GLY A 84 8.58 14.90 -6.04
C GLY A 84 9.19 16.29 -6.19
N TRP A 85 8.80 17.22 -5.33
CA TRP A 85 9.42 18.54 -5.25
C TRP A 85 9.99 18.79 -3.86
N VAL A 86 11.21 19.31 -3.84
CA VAL A 86 11.93 19.68 -2.63
C VAL A 86 11.89 21.20 -2.51
N GLN A 87 11.22 21.72 -1.49
CA GLN A 87 11.21 23.15 -1.21
C GLN A 87 12.09 23.44 0.00
N SER A 88 13.24 24.07 -0.26
CA SER A 88 14.15 24.54 0.78
C SER A 88 13.78 25.96 1.18
N SER A 89 13.32 26.15 2.42
CA SER A 89 13.04 27.46 3.00
C SER A 89 13.96 27.67 4.19
N GLY A 90 15.09 28.36 3.98
CA GLY A 90 16.08 28.65 5.02
C GLY A 90 16.68 27.38 5.63
N SER A 91 16.29 27.07 6.86
CA SER A 91 16.75 25.91 7.65
C SER A 91 15.72 24.76 7.70
N SER A 92 14.73 24.71 6.81
CA SER A 92 13.79 23.60 6.74
C SER A 92 13.64 23.10 5.31
N LEU A 93 13.86 21.80 5.13
CA LEU A 93 13.69 21.10 3.88
C LEU A 93 12.33 20.39 3.92
N LYS A 94 11.39 20.86 3.09
CA LYS A 94 10.09 20.19 2.92
C LYS A 94 10.16 19.35 1.66
N VAL A 95 10.10 18.02 1.81
CA VAL A 95 10.01 17.08 0.70
C VAL A 95 8.54 16.72 0.55
N ILE A 96 7.96 17.02 -0.61
CA ILE A 96 6.62 16.60 -0.99
C ILE A 96 6.77 15.60 -2.12
N VAL A 97 6.29 14.39 -1.93
CA VAL A 97 6.20 13.38 -2.98
C VAL A 97 4.73 13.06 -3.18
N ASP A 98 4.23 13.34 -4.37
CA ASP A 98 2.90 13.01 -4.84
C ASP A 98 2.98 11.80 -5.79
N TRP A 99 2.13 10.80 -5.58
CA TRP A 99 1.99 9.71 -6.54
C TRP A 99 0.52 9.29 -6.66
N PRO A 100 0.09 8.83 -7.84
CA PRO A 100 -1.26 8.34 -8.01
C PRO A 100 -1.46 7.03 -7.23
N ASP A 101 -2.38 7.02 -6.26
CA ASP A 101 -2.92 5.79 -5.66
C ASP A 101 -4.20 5.41 -6.43
N ALA A 102 -4.35 4.14 -6.79
CA ALA A 102 -5.53 3.61 -7.49
C ALA A 102 -6.82 3.71 -6.67
N ARG A 103 -6.74 4.05 -5.37
CA ARG A 103 -7.89 4.17 -4.45
C ARG A 103 -8.40 5.60 -4.29
N ASP A 104 -7.59 6.60 -4.61
CA ASP A 104 -7.89 8.01 -4.36
C ASP A 104 -7.32 8.87 -5.49
N PRO A 105 -8.15 9.31 -6.46
CA PRO A 105 -7.71 10.18 -7.53
C PRO A 105 -7.37 11.60 -7.05
N GLU A 106 -7.66 11.95 -5.79
CA GLU A 106 -7.20 13.19 -5.15
C GLU A 106 -5.83 12.98 -4.48
N HIS A 107 -4.76 12.99 -5.30
CA HIS A 107 -3.37 13.37 -4.97
C HIS A 107 -2.97 13.26 -3.47
N GLN A 108 -2.65 12.05 -3.00
CA GLN A 108 -2.07 11.87 -1.67
C GLN A 108 -0.56 12.12 -1.69
N GLY A 109 -0.19 13.36 -1.38
CA GLY A 109 1.20 13.74 -1.15
C GLY A 109 1.65 13.50 0.29
N VAL A 110 2.78 12.80 0.49
CA VAL A 110 3.45 12.75 1.80
C VAL A 110 4.34 13.98 1.93
N SER A 111 3.97 14.89 2.85
CA SER A 111 4.75 16.08 3.19
C SER A 111 5.54 15.83 4.48
N LEU A 112 6.83 15.51 4.36
CA LEU A 112 7.72 15.48 5.52
C LEU A 112 8.49 16.80 5.62
N GLN A 113 8.42 17.43 6.79
CA GLN A 113 9.13 18.66 7.12
C GLN A 113 10.31 18.29 8.03
N GLY A 114 11.53 18.42 7.51
CA GLY A 114 12.77 18.14 8.24
C GLY A 114 13.66 19.37 8.37
N TRP A 115 14.37 19.48 9.49
CA TRP A 115 15.47 20.44 9.68
C TRP A 115 16.79 19.75 9.29
N PRO A 116 17.76 20.46 8.67
CA PRO A 116 19.07 19.90 8.34
C PRO A 116 19.82 19.48 9.61
#